data_AF-A0A7W5SDP7-F1
#
_entry.id   AF-A0A7W5SDP7-F1
#
_cell.length_a   1.000
_cell.length_b   1.000
_cell.length_c   1.000
_cell.angle_alpha   90.00
_cell.angle_beta   90.00
_cell.angle_gamma   90.00
#
_symmetry.space_group_name_H-M   'P 1'
#
loop_
_entity.id
_entity.type
_entity.pdbx_description
1 polymer ?
#
loop_
_entity_poly.entity_id
_entity_poly.type
_entity_poly.pdbx_seq_one_letter_code
_entity_poly.pdbx_strand_id
1 'polypeptide(L)'
;MKARPITIGPDGSVRVPLARNGEAEAMIDFEDYQTLISLGVSPNWQQTGRSVSARTPKGNMLVGRILMDAKAGQRMQYKDGNPLNLRRDNLSIREGGFSVVNNLEQLTAA
;
A
#
# COMPACT_ATOMS: atom_id res chain seq x y z
N MET A 1 6.65 -5.64 22.53
CA MET A 1 7.53 -5.70 21.34
C MET A 1 7.50 -4.36 20.63
N LYS A 2 8.67 -3.81 20.27
CA LYS A 2 8.80 -2.52 19.57
C LYS A 2 8.78 -2.82 18.07
N ALA A 3 7.91 -2.15 17.30
CA ALA A 3 7.94 -2.24 15.85
C ALA A 3 9.32 -1.80 15.34
N ARG A 4 9.86 -2.49 14.34
CA ARG A 4 11.14 -2.12 13.71
C ARG A 4 11.03 -0.72 13.10
N PRO A 5 12.14 0.03 12.99
CA PRO A 5 12.11 1.30 12.30
C PRO A 5 11.84 1.09 10.80
N ILE A 6 11.15 2.05 10.19
CA ILE A 6 11.07 2.16 8.74
C ILE A 6 12.48 2.44 8.22
N THR A 7 12.90 1.70 7.20
CA THR A 7 14.26 1.79 6.64
C THR A 7 14.17 2.29 5.20
N ILE A 8 15.06 3.22 4.83
CA ILE A 8 15.21 3.71 3.46
C ILE A 8 16.46 3.06 2.87
N GLY A 9 16.30 2.35 1.76
CA GLY A 9 17.36 1.72 1.02
C GLY A 9 18.13 2.71 0.14
N PRO A 10 19.39 2.40 -0.23
CA PRO A 10 20.18 3.23 -1.13
C PRO A 10 19.64 3.27 -2.57
N ASP A 11 18.75 2.34 -2.91
CA ASP A 11 18.05 2.22 -4.21
C ASP A 11 16.78 3.07 -4.28
N GLY A 12 16.50 3.90 -3.27
CA GLY A 12 15.27 4.68 -3.18
C GLY A 12 14.05 3.86 -2.77
N SER A 13 14.22 2.61 -2.33
CA SER A 13 13.14 1.82 -1.75
C SER A 13 12.94 2.13 -0.27
N VAL A 14 11.73 1.93 0.24
CA VAL A 14 11.36 2.05 1.64
C VAL A 14 10.82 0.70 2.11
N ARG A 15 11.32 0.25 3.26
CA ARG A 15 10.87 -0.97 3.95
C ARG A 15 9.98 -0.59 5.13
N VAL A 16 8.70 -0.94 5.04
CA VAL A 16 7.66 -0.62 6.02
C VAL A 16 7.24 -1.89 6.76
N PRO A 17 7.46 -1.99 8.08
CA PRO A 17 7.03 -3.16 8.87
C PRO A 17 5.51 -3.33 8.91
N LEU A 18 5.03 -4.57 8.74
CA LEU A 18 3.61 -4.89 8.54
C LEU A 18 2.89 -5.47 9.77
N ALA A 19 3.56 -5.63 10.90
CA ALA A 19 2.96 -6.28 12.06
C ALA A 19 3.65 -5.85 13.35
N ARG A 20 2.97 -6.08 14.48
CA ARG A 20 3.50 -5.81 15.83
C ARG A 20 4.78 -6.60 16.14
N ASN A 21 5.01 -7.76 15.50
CA ASN A 21 6.24 -8.54 15.66
C ASN A 21 7.36 -8.12 14.70
N GLY A 22 7.07 -7.34 13.64
CA GLY A 22 8.07 -6.79 12.73
C GLY A 22 8.81 -7.83 11.87
N GLU A 23 8.26 -9.03 11.69
CA GLU A 23 8.87 -10.11 10.90
C GLU A 23 8.74 -9.90 9.39
N ALA A 24 7.65 -9.26 8.96
CA ALA A 24 7.38 -8.95 7.56
C ALA A 24 7.47 -7.43 7.31
N GLU A 25 8.01 -7.09 6.16
CA GLU A 25 8.17 -5.72 5.68
C GLU A 25 7.61 -5.63 4.26
N ALA A 26 6.83 -4.59 3.98
CA ALA A 26 6.49 -4.21 2.62
C ALA A 26 7.59 -3.32 2.04
N MET A 27 7.85 -3.47 0.76
CA MET A 27 8.78 -2.66 -0.02
C MET A 27 7.99 -1.77 -0.97
N ILE A 28 8.32 -0.48 -0.99
CA ILE A 28 7.65 0.55 -1.80
C ILE A 28 8.71 1.56 -2.26
N ASP A 29 8.47 2.30 -3.33
CA ASP A 29 9.35 3.39 -3.74
C ASP A 29 9.19 4.60 -2.79
N PHE A 30 10.27 5.36 -2.58
CA PHE A 30 10.30 6.46 -1.62
C PHE A 30 9.29 7.56 -1.94
N GLU A 31 9.17 7.96 -3.21
CA GLU A 31 8.22 8.99 -3.66
C GLU A 31 6.76 8.58 -3.39
N ASP A 32 6.44 7.31 -3.64
CA ASP A 32 5.13 6.73 -3.37
C ASP A 32 4.84 6.66 -1.88
N TYR A 33 5.83 6.28 -1.08
CA TYR A 33 5.71 6.32 0.38
C TYR A 33 5.42 7.73 0.88
N GLN A 34 6.18 8.75 0.43
CA GLN A 34 5.93 10.14 0.82
C GLN A 34 4.54 10.61 0.41
N THR A 35 4.09 10.24 -0.80
CA THR A 35 2.74 10.55 -1.28
C THR A 35 1.68 9.97 -0.35
N LEU A 36 1.79 8.70 0.04
CA LEU A 36 0.86 8.08 0.98
C LEU A 36 0.82 8.81 2.33
N ILE A 37 1.98 9.16 2.89
CA ILE A 37 2.04 9.90 4.16
C ILE A 37 1.38 11.28 4.03
N SER A 38 1.60 12.00 2.92
CA SER A 38 0.94 13.29 2.67
C SER A 38 -0.58 13.19 2.54
N LEU A 39 -1.09 12.05 2.08
CA LEU A 39 -2.52 11.73 2.00
C LEU A 39 -3.11 11.28 3.36
N GLY A 40 -2.33 11.30 4.44
CA GLY A 40 -2.76 10.89 5.77
C GLY A 40 -2.85 9.37 5.94
N VAL A 41 -2.25 8.58 5.05
CA VAL A 41 -2.15 7.14 5.22
C VAL A 41 -1.17 6.85 6.36
N SER A 42 -1.63 6.09 7.34
CA SER A 42 -0.83 5.70 8.50
C SER A 42 0.40 4.88 8.07
N PRO A 43 1.58 5.09 8.66
CA PRO A 43 2.76 4.25 8.43
C PRO A 43 2.63 2.86 9.10
N ASN A 44 1.61 2.66 9.93
CA ASN A 44 1.34 1.37 10.56
C ASN A 44 0.50 0.51 9.62
N TRP A 45 1.18 -0.26 8.77
CA TRP A 45 0.55 -1.14 7.81
C TRP A 45 0.33 -2.53 8.39
N GLN A 46 -0.59 -3.26 7.77
CA GLN A 46 -0.91 -4.63 8.14
C GLN A 46 -1.10 -5.49 6.89
N GLN A 47 -0.65 -6.74 6.95
CA GLN A 47 -0.98 -7.71 5.93
C GLN A 47 -2.38 -8.28 6.18
N THR A 48 -3.24 -8.21 5.17
CA THR A 48 -4.60 -8.76 5.18
C THR A 48 -4.76 -9.70 4.01
N GLY A 49 -4.69 -11.01 4.28
CA GLY A 49 -4.66 -12.03 3.23
C GLY A 49 -3.46 -11.85 2.31
N ARG A 50 -3.72 -11.67 1.00
CA ARG A 50 -2.69 -11.42 -0.03
C ARG A 50 -2.53 -9.95 -0.37
N SER A 51 -2.78 -9.03 0.58
CA SER A 51 -2.66 -7.60 0.33
C SER A 51 -2.18 -6.86 1.56
N VAL A 52 -1.63 -5.67 1.36
CA VAL A 52 -1.24 -4.76 2.44
C VAL A 52 -2.31 -3.69 2.59
N SER A 53 -2.78 -3.48 3.82
CA SER A 53 -3.73 -2.42 4.17
C SER A 53 -3.14 -1.47 5.21
N ALA A 54 -3.65 -0.24 5.21
CA ALA A 54 -3.27 0.81 6.14
C ALA A 54 -4.51 1.57 6.59
N ARG A 55 -4.45 2.14 7.80
CA ARG A 55 -5.46 3.07 8.28
C ARG A 55 -5.31 4.40 7.55
N THR A 56 -6.41 4.95 7.08
CA THR A 56 -6.52 6.26 6.43
C THR A 56 -7.59 7.10 7.16
N PRO A 57 -7.72 8.41 6.86
CA PRO A 57 -8.76 9.25 7.45
C PRO A 57 -10.19 8.75 7.15
N LYS A 58 -10.39 8.02 6.07
CA LYS A 58 -11.70 7.50 5.64
C LYS A 58 -11.90 6.01 5.95
N GLY A 59 -10.99 5.39 6.72
CA GLY A 59 -11.06 3.98 7.12
C GLY A 59 -9.84 3.16 6.68
N ASN A 60 -9.94 1.84 6.76
CA ASN A 60 -8.85 0.95 6.32
C ASN A 60 -8.92 0.74 4.80
N MET A 61 -7.80 0.98 4.11
CA MET A 61 -7.71 0.84 2.66
C MET A 61 -6.50 0.00 2.25
N LEU A 62 -6.57 -0.65 1.09
CA LEU A 62 -5.44 -1.37 0.52
C LEU A 62 -4.43 -0.37 -0.06
N VAL A 63 -3.17 -0.48 0.37
CA VAL A 63 -2.10 0.45 -0.01
C VAL A 63 -1.88 0.42 -1.52
N GLY A 64 -1.75 -0.77 -2.10
CA GLY A 64 -1.56 -0.91 -3.54
C GLY A 64 -2.72 -0.39 -4.41
N ARG A 65 -3.95 -0.31 -3.87
CA ARG A 65 -5.07 0.33 -4.60
C ARG A 65 -4.92 1.84 -4.64
N ILE A 66 -4.43 2.46 -3.57
CA ILE A 66 -4.20 3.91 -3.52
C ILE A 66 -3.08 4.28 -4.49
N LEU A 67 -1.98 3.52 -4.46
CA LEU A 67 -0.83 3.72 -5.36
C LEU A 67 -1.21 3.67 -6.83
N MET A 68 -2.04 2.70 -7.20
CA MET A 68 -2.44 2.49 -8.58
C MET A 68 -3.65 3.33 -9.02
N ASP A 69 -4.23 4.18 -8.15
CA ASP A 69 -5.50 4.86 -8.43
C ASP A 69 -6.58 3.89 -8.95
N ALA A 70 -6.70 2.73 -8.29
CA ALA A 70 -7.57 1.66 -8.75
C ALA A 70 -9.04 2.07 -8.61
N LYS A 71 -9.76 2.09 -9.74
CA LYS A 71 -11.18 2.49 -9.80
C LYS A 71 -12.12 1.38 -9.34
N ALA A 72 -13.40 1.71 -9.28
CA ALA A 72 -14.46 0.70 -9.12
C ALA A 72 -14.39 -0.31 -10.29
N GLY A 73 -14.67 -1.58 -10.01
CA GLY A 73 -14.56 -2.67 -10.99
C GLY A 73 -13.12 -3.15 -11.27
N GLN A 74 -12.11 -2.46 -10.74
CA GLN A 74 -10.71 -2.80 -10.97
C GLN A 74 -10.11 -3.56 -9.79
N ARG A 75 -9.17 -4.47 -10.06
CA ARG A 75 -8.35 -5.16 -9.07
C ARG A 75 -6.87 -5.01 -9.39
N MET A 76 -6.06 -4.97 -8.35
CA MET A 76 -4.61 -4.92 -8.48
C MET A 76 -4.03 -6.33 -8.43
N GLN A 77 -2.97 -6.57 -9.21
CA GLN A 77 -2.21 -7.81 -9.23
C GLN A 77 -0.71 -7.52 -9.12
N TYR A 78 -0.01 -8.35 -8.34
CA TYR A 78 1.45 -8.36 -8.21
C TYR A 78 2.07 -9.20 -9.33
N LYS A 79 2.99 -8.62 -10.10
CA LYS A 79 3.64 -9.29 -11.23
C LYS A 79 4.57 -10.41 -10.77
N ASP A 80 5.28 -10.20 -9.67
CA ASP A 80 6.17 -11.19 -9.03
C ASP A 80 5.46 -12.19 -8.11
N GLY A 81 4.15 -12.03 -7.90
CA GLY A 81 3.36 -12.86 -6.98
C GLY A 81 3.58 -12.58 -5.49
N ASN A 82 4.46 -11.64 -5.14
CA ASN A 82 4.79 -11.24 -3.77
C ASN A 82 3.93 -10.04 -3.33
N PRO A 83 2.98 -10.23 -2.39
CA PRO A 83 2.10 -9.15 -1.95
C PRO A 83 2.81 -8.07 -1.11
N LEU A 84 4.07 -8.29 -0.75
CA LEU A 84 4.87 -7.35 0.03
C LEU A 84 5.69 -6.41 -0.86
N ASN A 85 5.78 -6.66 -2.17
CA ASN A 85 6.44 -5.77 -3.12
C ASN A 85 5.40 -4.80 -3.73
N LEU A 86 5.24 -3.65 -3.10
CA LEU A 86 4.28 -2.58 -3.46
C LEU A 86 4.87 -1.56 -4.44
N ARG A 87 6.06 -1.78 -5.00
CA ARG A 87 6.64 -0.90 -6.02
C ARG A 87 5.75 -0.86 -7.26
N ARG A 88 5.55 0.33 -7.84
CA ARG A 88 4.61 0.53 -8.97
C ARG A 88 4.91 -0.37 -10.15
N ASP A 89 6.20 -0.60 -10.42
CA ASP A 89 6.66 -1.47 -11.49
C ASP A 89 6.22 -2.93 -11.30
N ASN A 90 6.00 -3.37 -10.06
CA ASN A 90 5.48 -4.69 -9.71
C ASN A 90 3.95 -4.75 -9.68
N LEU A 91 3.27 -3.61 -9.68
CA LEU A 91 1.81 -3.56 -9.65
C LEU A 91 1.21 -3.48 -11.06
N SER A 92 0.02 -4.04 -11.21
CA SER A 92 -0.77 -3.95 -12.43
C SER A 92 -2.25 -3.90 -12.08
N ILE A 93 -3.03 -3.21 -12.90
CA ILE A 93 -4.50 -3.16 -12.78
C ILE A 93 -5.10 -4.15 -13.78
N ARG A 94 -6.14 -4.86 -13.35
CA ARG A 94 -7.00 -5.68 -14.20
C ARG A 94 -8.45 -5.37 -13.94
N GLU A 95 -9.26 -5.51 -14.97
CA GLU A 95 -10.72 -5.51 -14.87
C GLU A 95 -11.23 -6.77 -14.15
N GLY A 96 -12.47 -6.71 -13.65
CA GLY A 96 -13.14 -7.81 -12.96
C GLY A 96 -12.85 -7.88 -11.45
N GLY A 97 -12.62 -6.72 -10.83
CA GLY A 97 -12.63 -6.56 -9.37
C GLY A 97 -14.04 -6.33 -8.83
N PHE A 98 -14.26 -6.66 -7.56
CA PHE A 98 -15.54 -6.45 -6.86
C PHE A 98 -15.60 -5.11 -6.10
N SER A 99 -14.58 -4.27 -6.22
CA SER A 99 -14.56 -3.00 -5.50
C SER A 99 -15.53 -2.02 -6.14
N VAL A 100 -16.34 -1.35 -5.33
CA VAL A 100 -17.33 -0.35 -5.77
C VAL A 100 -16.82 1.08 -5.63
N VAL A 101 -15.55 1.27 -5.25
CA VAL A 101 -14.99 2.57 -4.88
C VAL A 101 -13.62 2.83 -5.53
N ASN A 102 -13.37 4.10 -5.85
CA ASN A 102 -12.03 4.63 -6.10
C ASN A 102 -11.40 5.08 -4.78
N ASN A 103 -10.29 4.47 -4.39
CA ASN A 103 -9.66 4.71 -3.09
C ASN A 103 -8.87 6.04 -3.05
N LEU A 104 -8.20 6.43 -4.14
CA LEU A 104 -7.39 7.65 -4.15
C LEU A 104 -8.31 8.88 -4.14
N GLU A 105 -9.33 8.87 -4.99
CA GLU A 105 -10.34 9.93 -5.06
C GLU A 105 -11.03 10.15 -3.70
N GLN A 106 -11.33 9.08 -2.96
CA GLN A 106 -11.90 9.18 -1.62
C GLN A 106 -11.00 9.88 -0.60
N LEU A 107 -9.69 9.81 -0.76
CA LEU A 107 -8.73 10.47 0.13
C LEU A 107 -8.56 11.95 -0.21
N THR A 108 -8.76 12.33 -1.48
CA THR A 108 -8.62 13.70 -1.95
C THR A 108 -9.93 14.50 -1.93
N ALA A 109 -11.08 13.83 -1.89
CA ALA A 109 -12.39 14.48 -1.76
C ALA A 109 -12.61 15.00 -0.33
N ALA A 110 -12.55 16.32 -0.19
CA ALA A 110 -12.79 17.07 1.04
C ALA A 110 -14.22 16.88 1.55
#